data_AF-A0A925YI40-F1
#
_entry.id   AF-A0A925YI40-F1
#
_cell.length_a   1.000
_cell.length_b   1.000
_cell.length_c   1.000
_cell.angle_alpha   90.00
_cell.angle_beta   90.00
_cell.angle_gamma   90.00
#
_symmetry.space_group_name_H-M   'P 1'
#
loop_
_entity.id
_entity.type
_entity.pdbx_description
1 polymer ?
#
loop_
_entity_poly.entity_id
_entity_poly.type
_entity_poly.pdbx_seq_one_letter_code
_entity_poly.pdbx_strand_id
1 'polypeptide(L)'
;QAWEGPDADHRLNAGKIHDIVRLAGKVLPADTDLDVEFEYEDTVISQYPVGNVAISDEAVVLELTTKHTDCLAKELCVPKPKFGKTELSVSCCGPSGCC
;
A
#
# COMPACT_ATOMS: atom_id res chain seq x y z
N GLN A 1 9.56 2.40 -9.81
CA GLN A 1 9.87 0.99 -9.47
C GLN A 1 11.36 0.75 -9.66
N ALA A 2 12.06 0.30 -8.60
CA ALA A 2 13.45 -0.15 -8.68
C ALA A 2 13.45 -1.65 -8.39
N TRP A 3 13.72 -2.47 -9.41
CA TRP A 3 13.76 -3.92 -9.28
C TRP A 3 15.18 -4.38 -8.95
N GLU A 4 15.31 -5.35 -8.04
CA GLU A 4 16.58 -6.05 -7.79
C GLU A 4 16.51 -7.44 -8.43
N GLY A 5 17.29 -7.63 -9.49
CA GLY A 5 17.47 -8.92 -10.16
C GLY A 5 18.94 -9.30 -10.23
N PRO A 6 19.27 -10.53 -10.66
CA PRO A 6 20.66 -10.99 -10.76
C PRO A 6 21.48 -10.21 -11.81
N ASP A 7 20.82 -9.48 -12.69
CA ASP A 7 21.43 -8.64 -13.72
C ASP A 7 21.80 -7.27 -13.15
N ALA A 8 23.06 -7.15 -12.73
CA ALA A 8 23.59 -5.91 -12.18
C ALA A 8 23.65 -4.76 -13.21
N ASP A 9 23.84 -5.06 -14.50
CA ASP A 9 23.97 -4.06 -15.56
C ASP A 9 22.63 -3.40 -15.87
N HIS A 10 21.53 -4.14 -15.72
CA HIS A 10 20.18 -3.63 -15.87
C HIS A 10 19.58 -3.04 -14.58
N ARG A 11 20.30 -3.09 -13.45
CA ARG A 11 19.83 -2.50 -12.20
C ARG A 11 19.67 -0.98 -12.30
N LEU A 12 18.53 -0.49 -11.83
CA LEU A 12 18.29 0.93 -11.65
C LEU A 12 18.87 1.35 -10.30
N ASN A 13 20.14 1.77 -10.30
CA ASN A 13 20.75 2.37 -9.10
C ASN A 13 20.19 3.78 -8.83
N ALA A 14 20.44 4.29 -7.63
CA ALA A 14 19.94 5.60 -7.20
C ALA A 14 20.34 6.75 -8.15
N GLY A 15 21.58 6.73 -8.65
CA GLY A 15 22.07 7.74 -9.60
C GLY A 15 21.33 7.69 -10.94
N LYS A 16 21.12 6.50 -11.50
CA LYS A 16 20.38 6.28 -12.74
C LYS A 16 18.92 6.70 -12.63
N ILE A 17 18.28 6.41 -11.50
CA ILE A 17 16.91 6.86 -11.20
C ILE A 17 16.85 8.38 -11.10
N HIS A 18 17.77 9.01 -10.36
CA HIS A 18 17.88 10.47 -10.27
C HIS A 18 18.01 11.11 -11.65
N ASP A 19 18.85 10.56 -12.52
CA ASP A 19 19.04 11.08 -13.88
C ASP A 19 17.79 10.94 -14.75
N ILE A 20 17.05 9.83 -14.62
CA ILE A 20 15.77 9.62 -15.30
C ILE A 20 14.74 10.66 -14.84
N VAL A 21 14.57 10.84 -13.53
CA VAL A 21 13.61 11.81 -12.96
C VAL A 21 13.97 13.24 -13.40
N ARG A 22 15.26 13.59 -13.35
CA ARG A 22 15.77 14.89 -13.82
C ARG A 22 15.49 15.12 -15.31
N LEU A 23 15.65 14.10 -16.15
CA LEU A 23 15.33 14.20 -17.58
C LEU A 23 13.82 14.34 -17.80
N ALA A 24 13.02 13.56 -17.07
CA ALA A 24 11.56 13.58 -17.15
C ALA A 24 10.97 14.94 -16.72
N GLY A 25 11.60 15.63 -15.77
CA GLY A 25 11.20 16.98 -15.33
C GLY A 25 11.19 18.05 -16.42
N LYS A 26 11.77 17.79 -17.61
CA LYS A 26 11.65 18.69 -18.79
C LYS A 26 10.29 18.58 -19.49
N VAL A 27 9.56 17.50 -19.23
CA VAL A 27 8.29 17.14 -19.89
C VAL A 27 7.16 17.10 -18.87
N LEU A 28 7.45 16.72 -17.62
CA LEU A 28 6.50 16.75 -16.53
C LEU A 28 6.25 18.19 -16.09
N PRO A 29 4.99 18.58 -15.77
CA PRO A 29 4.70 19.89 -15.22
C PRO A 29 5.53 20.12 -13.95
N ALA A 30 6.16 21.29 -13.83
CA ALA A 30 7.04 21.65 -12.72
C ALA A 30 6.35 21.62 -11.33
N ASP A 31 5.02 21.61 -11.34
CA ASP A 31 4.15 21.70 -10.17
C ASP A 31 3.57 20.33 -9.78
N THR A 32 4.06 19.24 -10.37
CA THR A 32 3.53 17.90 -10.12
C THR A 32 4.15 17.36 -8.83
N ASP A 33 3.38 17.41 -7.75
CA ASP A 33 3.62 16.56 -6.59
C ASP A 33 3.33 15.13 -7.01
N LEU A 34 4.38 14.36 -7.27
CA LEU A 34 4.26 12.97 -7.71
C LEU A 34 4.16 12.08 -6.48
N ASP A 35 3.02 11.43 -6.34
CA ASP A 35 2.84 10.42 -5.31
C ASP A 35 3.87 9.30 -5.45
N VAL A 36 4.54 8.96 -4.35
CA VAL A 36 5.51 7.87 -4.26
C VAL A 36 4.90 6.74 -3.45
N GLU A 37 4.98 5.52 -3.98
CA GLU A 37 4.50 4.32 -3.31
C GLU A 37 5.63 3.28 -3.19
N PHE A 38 5.63 2.56 -2.08
CA PHE A 38 6.42 1.36 -1.88
C PHE A 38 5.60 0.14 -2.32
N GLU A 39 6.14 -0.65 -3.24
CA GLU A 39 5.53 -1.88 -3.73
C GLU A 39 6.40 -3.06 -3.31
N TYR A 40 5.76 -4.09 -2.76
CA TYR A 40 6.40 -5.33 -2.39
C TYR A 40 5.54 -6.51 -2.86
N GLU A 41 6.17 -7.45 -3.54
CA GLU A 41 5.52 -8.66 -4.06
C GLU A 41 6.15 -9.90 -3.41
N ASP A 42 5.31 -10.67 -2.73
CA ASP A 42 5.61 -12.02 -2.24
C ASP A 42 4.41 -12.92 -2.55
N THR A 43 3.59 -13.25 -1.55
CA THR A 43 2.36 -14.05 -1.76
C THR A 43 1.26 -13.23 -2.45
N VAL A 44 1.23 -11.92 -2.21
CA VAL A 44 0.33 -10.94 -2.83
C VAL A 44 1.11 -9.65 -3.10
N ILE A 45 0.64 -8.86 -4.08
CA ILE A 45 1.16 -7.51 -4.31
C ILE A 45 0.61 -6.59 -3.22
N SER A 46 1.52 -5.94 -2.49
CA SER A 46 1.21 -4.94 -1.47
C SER A 46 1.76 -3.58 -1.90
N GLN A 47 0.92 -2.55 -1.89
CA GLN A 47 1.28 -1.18 -2.24
C GLN A 47 0.97 -0.24 -1.08
N TYR A 48 1.93 0.61 -0.72
CA TYR A 48 1.82 1.57 0.38
C TYR A 48 2.30 2.96 -0.05
N PRO A 49 1.45 3.99 -0.02
CA PRO A 49 1.90 5.36 -0.24
C PRO A 49 2.85 5.82 0.86
N VAL A 50 3.92 6.52 0.48
CA VAL A 50 4.84 7.15 1.41
C VAL A 50 4.22 8.44 1.91
N GLY A 51 3.82 8.48 3.18
CA GLY A 51 3.21 9.65 3.80
C GLY A 51 4.23 10.64 4.37
N ASN A 52 5.38 10.15 4.83
CA ASN A 52 6.44 10.99 5.37
C ASN A 52 7.81 10.33 5.22
N VAL A 53 8.87 11.14 5.24
CA VAL A 53 10.25 10.69 5.14
C VAL A 53 11.10 11.41 6.20
N ALA A 54 11.80 10.64 7.02
CA ALA A 54 12.82 11.14 7.94
C ALA A 54 14.19 10.61 7.53
N ILE A 55 15.16 11.50 7.39
CA ILE A 55 16.54 11.16 7.00
C ILE A 55 17.47 11.58 8.15
N SER A 56 18.28 10.64 8.62
CA SER A 56 19.41 10.89 9.52
C SER A 56 20.69 10.36 8.89
N ASP A 57 21.82 10.60 9.56
CA ASP A 57 23.13 10.09 9.11
C ASP A 57 23.19 8.55 9.16
N GLU A 58 22.36 7.92 10.01
CA GLU A 58 22.33 6.47 10.22
C GLU A 58 21.27 5.76 9.36
N ALA A 59 20.17 6.43 9.04
CA ALA A 59 19.02 5.77 8.42
C ALA A 59 18.13 6.70 7.58
N VAL A 60 17.44 6.09 6.62
CA VAL A 60 16.27 6.66 5.94
C VAL A 60 15.04 5.91 6.44
N VAL A 61 14.10 6.64 7.05
CA VAL A 61 12.85 6.08 7.59
C VAL A 61 11.69 6.58 6.73
N LEU A 62 10.94 5.64 6.17
CA LEU A 62 9.73 5.90 5.38
C LEU A 62 8.50 5.58 6.22
N GLU A 63 7.63 6.56 6.42
CA GLU A 63 6.33 6.36 7.05
C GLU A 63 5.32 5.97 5.97
N LEU A 64 4.87 4.73 6.01
CA LEU A 64 3.95 4.15 5.03
C LEU A 64 2.50 4.31 5.49
N THR A 65 1.62 4.64 4.55
CA THR A 65 0.19 4.82 4.80
C THR A 65 -0.64 3.75 4.10
N THR A 66 -1.93 3.67 4.43
CA THR A 66 -2.86 2.75 3.78
C THR A 66 -3.55 3.42 2.60
N LYS A 67 -3.59 2.74 1.46
CA LYS A 67 -4.40 3.12 0.30
C LYS A 67 -5.69 2.33 0.30
N HIS A 68 -6.82 3.00 0.10
CA HIS A 68 -8.08 2.28 -0.15
C HIS A 68 -8.07 1.77 -1.59
N THR A 69 -8.11 0.45 -1.75
CA THR A 69 -8.18 -0.21 -3.05
C THR A 69 -9.57 -0.79 -3.26
N ASP A 70 -10.22 -0.47 -4.38
CA ASP A 70 -11.50 -1.07 -4.72
C ASP A 70 -11.28 -2.35 -5.54
N CYS A 71 -11.79 -3.50 -5.06
CA CYS A 71 -11.70 -4.74 -5.85
C CYS A 71 -12.68 -4.64 -7.04
N LEU A 72 -12.15 -4.74 -8.25
CA LEU A 72 -12.95 -4.70 -9.50
C LEU A 72 -13.99 -5.83 -9.55
N ALA A 73 -13.72 -6.97 -8.90
CA ALA A 73 -14.60 -8.12 -8.80
C ALA A 73 -15.14 -8.30 -7.37
N LYS A 74 -15.94 -7.35 -6.88
CA LYS A 74 -16.49 -7.32 -5.51
C LYS A 74 -17.14 -8.64 -5.08
N GLU A 75 -17.88 -9.28 -5.98
CA GLU A 75 -18.58 -10.56 -5.74
C GLU A 75 -17.65 -11.74 -5.38
N LEU A 76 -16.36 -11.63 -5.75
CA LEU A 76 -15.34 -12.64 -5.47
C LEU A 76 -14.48 -12.27 -4.25
N CYS A 77 -14.21 -10.98 -4.07
CA CYS A 77 -13.30 -10.47 -3.03
C CYS A 77 -13.97 -10.22 -1.68
N VAL A 78 -15.26 -9.87 -1.66
CA VAL A 78 -15.97 -9.59 -0.41
C VAL A 78 -16.42 -10.92 0.20
N PRO A 79 -16.04 -11.25 1.45
CA PRO A 79 -16.57 -12.42 2.13
C PRO A 79 -18.09 -12.37 2.09
N LYS A 80 -18.72 -13.33 1.41
CA LYS A 80 -20.18 -13.40 1.37
C LYS A 80 -20.68 -13.45 2.82
N PRO A 81 -21.67 -12.64 3.21
CA PRO A 81 -22.26 -12.78 4.53
C PRO A 81 -22.68 -14.24 4.67
N LYS A 82 -22.17 -14.91 5.72
CA LYS A 82 -22.63 -16.24 6.06
C LYS A 82 -24.11 -16.09 6.42
N PHE A 83 -25.00 -16.37 5.47
CA PHE A 83 -26.43 -16.46 5.74
C PHE A 83 -26.68 -17.68 6.63
N GLY A 84 -26.40 -17.54 7.92
CA GLY A 84 -27.27 -18.05 8.95
C GLY A 84 -28.14 -16.89 9.38
N LYS A 85 -29.34 -16.76 8.82
CA LYS A 85 -30.43 -16.14 9.58
C LYS A 85 -30.73 -17.10 10.73
N THR A 86 -29.88 -17.12 11.76
CA THR A 86 -30.38 -17.45 13.08
C THR A 86 -30.97 -16.13 13.54
N GLU A 87 -32.29 -16.06 13.63
CA GLU A 87 -32.91 -15.06 14.47
C GLU A 87 -32.27 -15.21 15.84
N LEU A 88 -31.32 -14.33 16.16
CA LEU A 88 -30.91 -14.13 17.54
C LEU A 88 -32.13 -13.51 18.20
N SER A 89 -32.99 -14.38 18.75
CA SER A 89 -33.80 -14.03 19.90
C SER A 89 -32.83 -13.65 21.00
N VAL A 90 -32.41 -12.38 21.01
CA VAL A 90 -31.77 -11.78 22.18
C VAL A 90 -32.86 -11.67 23.25
N SER A 91 -33.16 -12.79 23.89
CA SER A 91 -33.77 -12.80 25.21
C SER A 91 -32.65 -12.42 26.18
N CYS A 92 -32.35 -11.13 26.22
CA CYS A 92 -31.53 -10.53 27.27
C CYS A 92 -32.38 -10.47 28.55
N CYS A 93 -32.56 -11.61 29.21
CA CYS A 93 -33.25 -11.70 30.49
C CYS A 93 -32.44 -12.55 31.47
N GLY A 94 -31.62 -11.86 32.27
CA GLY A 94 -31.02 -12.33 33.52
C GLY A 94 -30.30 -11.16 34.23
N PRO A 95 -30.43 -10.99 35.55
CA PRO A 95 -30.05 -9.75 36.27
C PRO A 95 -28.53 -9.53 36.42
N SER A 96 -27.69 -10.24 35.68
CA SER A 96 -26.24 -10.28 35.91
C SER A 96 -25.39 -10.16 34.64
N GLY A 97 -25.83 -9.31 33.69
CA GLY A 97 -24.96 -8.72 32.65
C GLY A 97 -24.35 -9.66 31.61
N CYS A 98 -23.90 -9.09 30.49
CA CYS A 98 -23.07 -9.78 29.50
C CYS A 98 -21.78 -8.98 29.29
N CYS A 99 -20.68 -9.72 29.20
CA CYS A 99 -19.32 -9.23 28.89
C CYS A 99 -19.19 -8.77 27.43
#